data_AF-A0A832RLV9-F1
#
_entry.id   AF-A0A832RLV9-F1
#
_cell.length_a   1.000
_cell.length_b   1.000
_cell.length_c   1.000
_cell.angle_alpha   90.00
_cell.angle_beta   90.00
_cell.angle_gamma   90.00
#
_symmetry.space_group_name_H-M   'P 1'
#
loop_
_entity.id
_entity.type
_entity.pdbx_description
1 polymer ?
#
loop_
_entity_poly.entity_id
_entity_poly.type
_entity_poly.pdbx_seq_one_letter_code
_entity_poly.pdbx_strand_id
1 'polypeptide(L)'
;MVKFNCIIREDNVGRIVSEDAMLDAVDIEETLRSHYIYLYNAIKEDNYKLKVNHCTYFKEIVFKKKVVGFSAYTMINSVSNLTLVASYILPEFRKKGLFFDEINNIFEDGKELSIYLPPSFVMDLLVKYGFAKKINENLIISSININIPSNSISNIFGTDKTSIEETFFTSNIYDSKLCGFLVFPEDDKNVLYLTDCYPEDDEKHCCIKERENISDNYQKDVENILKQNNDEIQDFLKNIHNNFSYHNTAKDEVKEDIDFEELKKIKINENTNETLLKNLEKLETNKHSLLINIDDIDKMEYVETYKNVGVYDFIRIFNDNKNIELTNSIIKIDYEFNSDYIKNLVIKENYIGNEINTHEKESYLIKLKVNQLKDILKDNNLTVTGNKSELISRIMEYVPSSYFPKTKYHVTKKGFEFMEEHEEIDFYNLFLKNFYYHEFKNFLLENEGDITEVTLLFLLKHLEISVIKRDNKAYMDTLQALAYLHSINNSVKCEIYYELKLFIVGLNPIFRDETLYNYYQPINKSNIENIKYLLAKNTFNLESEFNRAWKSMEIKKFIIPRKKSMNILCQMISGEDRDYMNDKIREEYITQDKIIHDKLDKSKQSTLDKYFMN
;
A
#
# COMPACT_ATOMS: atom_id res chain seq x y z
N MET A 1 5.11 -43.03 7.51
CA MET A 1 4.79 -41.59 7.67
C MET A 1 5.71 -41.03 8.74
N VAL A 2 6.73 -40.27 8.34
CA VAL A 2 7.60 -39.57 9.30
C VAL A 2 6.76 -38.47 9.94
N LYS A 3 6.61 -38.50 11.28
CA LYS A 3 5.94 -37.42 12.03
C LYS A 3 6.89 -36.24 12.05
N PHE A 4 6.70 -35.26 11.17
CA PHE A 4 7.38 -33.97 11.31
C PHE A 4 6.88 -33.30 12.60
N ASN A 5 7.79 -32.95 13.50
CA ASN A 5 7.52 -32.03 14.60
C ASN A 5 7.43 -30.61 14.02
N CYS A 6 6.34 -30.32 13.33
CA CYS A 6 6.05 -28.97 12.85
C CYS A 6 5.77 -28.05 14.05
N ILE A 7 6.12 -26.77 13.92
CA ILE A 7 5.67 -25.76 14.88
C ILE A 7 4.16 -25.64 14.81
N ILE A 8 3.52 -25.55 15.98
CA ILE A 8 2.08 -25.35 16.11
C ILE A 8 1.78 -23.89 16.49
N ARG A 9 0.89 -23.26 15.75
CA ARG A 9 0.31 -21.92 15.98
C ARG A 9 -1.15 -22.10 16.36
N GLU A 10 -1.44 -22.03 17.66
CA GLU A 10 -2.79 -22.32 18.19
C GLU A 10 -3.87 -21.36 17.68
N ASP A 11 -3.46 -20.13 17.34
CA ASP A 11 -4.27 -19.08 16.72
C ASP A 11 -4.41 -19.22 15.19
N ASN A 12 -3.74 -20.22 14.59
CA ASN A 12 -3.65 -20.42 13.14
C ASN A 12 -3.04 -19.19 12.40
N VAL A 13 -2.31 -18.32 13.10
CA VAL A 13 -1.70 -17.12 12.52
C VAL A 13 -0.20 -17.33 12.35
N GLY A 14 0.28 -17.06 11.13
CA GLY A 14 1.71 -17.03 10.85
C GLY A 14 2.36 -15.84 11.53
N ARG A 15 3.44 -16.11 12.28
CA ARG A 15 4.27 -15.05 12.87
C ARG A 15 5.15 -14.42 11.79
N ILE A 16 5.41 -13.14 11.99
CA ILE A 16 6.40 -12.39 11.24
C ILE A 16 7.65 -12.29 12.11
N VAL A 17 8.78 -12.65 11.53
CA VAL A 17 10.11 -12.42 12.09
C VAL A 17 10.70 -11.24 11.32
N SER A 18 10.96 -10.15 12.03
CA SER A 18 11.65 -8.96 11.53
C SER A 18 12.65 -8.51 12.60
N GLU A 19 13.79 -7.97 12.18
CA GLU A 19 14.66 -7.20 13.09
C GLU A 19 14.29 -5.73 12.94
N ASP A 20 13.80 -5.12 14.01
CA ASP A 20 13.37 -3.73 14.01
C ASP A 20 14.53 -2.81 13.58
N ALA A 21 14.27 -1.96 12.58
CA ALA A 21 15.08 -0.84 12.09
C ALA A 21 16.17 -1.05 11.00
N MET A 22 16.25 -2.20 10.31
CA MET A 22 17.14 -2.34 9.14
C MET A 22 16.51 -3.06 7.94
N LEU A 23 16.70 -2.51 6.74
CA LEU A 23 16.40 -3.16 5.46
C LEU A 23 17.31 -4.40 5.31
N ASP A 24 16.74 -5.53 4.90
CA ASP A 24 17.44 -6.81 4.67
C ASP A 24 18.19 -7.42 5.88
N ALA A 25 17.67 -7.20 7.09
CA ALA A 25 18.31 -7.67 8.32
C ALA A 25 18.12 -9.17 8.61
N VAL A 26 17.06 -9.81 8.10
CA VAL A 26 16.75 -11.21 8.44
C VAL A 26 17.47 -12.17 7.50
N ASP A 27 18.41 -12.94 8.03
CA ASP A 27 19.02 -14.08 7.34
C ASP A 27 18.04 -15.27 7.30
N ILE A 28 17.61 -15.63 6.09
CA ILE A 28 16.60 -16.67 5.84
C ILE A 28 17.15 -18.04 6.22
N GLU A 29 18.35 -18.40 5.78
CA GLU A 29 18.95 -19.70 6.08
C GLU A 29 19.23 -19.87 7.57
N GLU A 30 19.74 -18.84 8.25
CA GLU A 30 19.92 -18.87 9.70
C GLU A 30 18.58 -19.01 10.44
N THR A 31 17.56 -18.24 10.04
CA THR A 31 16.20 -18.34 10.60
C THR A 31 15.62 -19.74 10.45
N LEU A 32 15.78 -20.35 9.27
CA LEU A 32 15.35 -21.72 9.01
C LEU A 32 16.10 -22.74 9.85
N ARG A 33 17.43 -22.63 9.97
CA ARG A 33 18.26 -23.55 10.76
C ARG A 33 17.96 -23.47 12.25
N SER A 34 17.77 -22.26 12.78
CA SER A 34 17.60 -22.00 14.20
C SER A 34 16.18 -22.28 14.70
N HIS A 35 15.16 -21.92 13.91
CA HIS A 35 13.77 -21.96 14.34
C HIS A 35 12.90 -22.97 13.56
N TYR A 36 13.25 -23.31 12.32
CA TYR A 36 12.40 -24.13 11.43
C TYR A 36 13.16 -25.30 10.79
N ILE A 37 13.91 -26.07 11.59
CA ILE A 37 14.84 -27.10 11.09
C ILE A 37 14.20 -28.11 10.13
N TYR A 38 12.91 -28.41 10.28
CA TYR A 38 12.20 -29.31 9.37
C TYR A 38 11.95 -28.69 7.99
N LEU A 39 11.67 -27.38 7.90
CA LEU A 39 11.60 -26.66 6.62
C LEU A 39 12.99 -26.56 5.99
N TYR A 40 14.02 -26.33 6.81
CA TYR A 40 15.41 -26.31 6.35
C TYR A 40 15.81 -27.62 5.67
N ASN A 41 15.55 -28.75 6.34
CA ASN A 41 15.84 -30.07 5.79
C ASN A 41 15.03 -30.35 4.53
N ALA A 42 13.75 -30.01 4.51
CA ALA A 42 12.90 -30.21 3.34
C ALA A 42 13.36 -29.38 2.12
N ILE A 43 13.82 -28.15 2.33
CA ILE A 43 14.45 -27.33 1.28
C ILE A 43 15.69 -28.02 0.70
N LYS A 44 16.54 -28.60 1.54
CA LYS A 44 17.74 -29.32 1.08
C LYS A 44 17.38 -30.62 0.36
N GLU A 45 16.39 -31.36 0.84
CA GLU A 45 15.90 -32.58 0.18
C GLU A 45 15.28 -32.29 -1.19
N ASP A 46 14.55 -31.17 -1.32
CA ASP A 46 13.97 -30.71 -2.58
C ASP A 46 14.98 -30.04 -3.52
N ASN A 47 16.24 -29.89 -3.12
CA ASN A 47 17.26 -29.10 -3.82
C ASN A 47 16.82 -27.66 -4.14
N TYR A 48 15.98 -27.07 -3.28
CA TYR A 48 15.50 -25.70 -3.47
C TYR A 48 16.63 -24.70 -3.18
N LYS A 49 16.90 -23.81 -4.14
CA LYS A 49 17.98 -22.81 -4.06
C LYS A 49 17.42 -21.44 -3.68
N LEU A 50 17.87 -20.90 -2.54
CA LEU A 50 17.63 -19.51 -2.16
C LEU A 50 18.56 -18.60 -2.97
N LYS A 51 18.00 -17.80 -3.89
CA LYS A 51 18.76 -16.80 -4.66
C LYS A 51 19.13 -15.57 -3.83
N VAL A 52 18.25 -15.23 -2.89
CA VAL A 52 18.44 -14.15 -1.92
C VAL A 52 18.34 -14.81 -0.54
N ASN A 53 19.35 -14.60 0.30
CA ASN A 53 19.40 -15.15 1.65
C ASN A 53 19.03 -14.12 2.74
N HIS A 54 18.83 -12.87 2.37
CA HIS A 54 18.46 -11.80 3.28
C HIS A 54 17.09 -11.24 2.90
N CYS A 55 16.33 -10.83 3.90
CA CYS A 55 15.02 -10.22 3.69
C CYS A 55 14.72 -9.21 4.79
N THR A 56 13.74 -8.35 4.56
CA THR A 56 13.28 -7.40 5.56
C THR A 56 12.40 -8.09 6.61
N TYR A 57 11.53 -9.00 6.17
CA TYR A 57 10.83 -9.88 7.11
C TYR A 57 10.55 -11.27 6.52
N PHE A 58 10.53 -12.24 7.42
CA PHE A 58 10.20 -13.63 7.16
C PHE A 58 8.83 -13.92 7.76
N LYS A 59 7.88 -14.40 6.95
CA LYS A 59 6.51 -14.68 7.36
C LYS A 59 6.21 -16.16 7.24
N GLU A 60 5.68 -16.74 8.32
CA GLU A 60 5.24 -18.14 8.32
C GLU A 60 3.97 -18.35 7.47
N ILE A 61 3.94 -19.45 6.72
CA ILE A 61 2.71 -19.97 6.10
C ILE A 61 2.14 -21.06 7.01
N VAL A 62 0.93 -20.83 7.51
CA VAL A 62 0.26 -21.73 8.47
C VAL A 62 -0.94 -22.41 7.81
N PHE A 63 -1.05 -23.72 7.98
CA PHE A 63 -2.21 -24.50 7.53
C PHE A 63 -2.64 -25.46 8.64
N LYS A 64 -3.91 -25.34 9.07
CA LYS A 64 -4.49 -26.14 10.17
C LYS A 64 -3.60 -26.14 11.42
N LYS A 65 -3.25 -24.94 11.88
CA LYS A 65 -2.38 -24.65 13.02
C LYS A 65 -0.92 -25.09 12.87
N LYS A 66 -0.50 -25.65 11.74
CA LYS A 66 0.88 -26.07 11.51
C LYS A 66 1.59 -25.05 10.66
N VAL A 67 2.80 -24.66 11.03
CA VAL A 67 3.69 -23.90 10.15
C VAL A 67 4.20 -24.87 9.08
N VAL A 68 3.74 -24.69 7.85
CA VAL A 68 3.97 -25.61 6.71
C VAL A 68 4.84 -25.01 5.61
N GLY A 69 5.25 -23.76 5.77
CA GLY A 69 6.06 -23.04 4.80
C GLY A 69 6.40 -21.64 5.29
N PHE A 70 6.97 -20.84 4.40
CA PHE A 70 7.24 -19.43 4.64
C PHE A 70 7.22 -18.64 3.33
N SER A 71 7.08 -17.32 3.47
CA SER A 71 7.38 -16.33 2.45
C SER A 71 8.30 -15.26 3.05
N ALA A 72 9.31 -14.85 2.30
CA ALA A 72 10.29 -13.85 2.69
C ALA A 72 10.19 -12.65 1.76
N TYR A 73 10.21 -11.46 2.35
CA TYR A 73 9.97 -10.20 1.64
C TYR A 73 11.06 -9.19 1.91
N THR A 74 11.48 -8.50 0.85
CA THR A 74 12.32 -7.29 0.94
C THR A 74 11.47 -6.07 0.61
N MET A 75 11.61 -5.03 1.42
CA MET A 75 11.02 -3.72 1.13
C MET A 75 12.00 -2.92 0.28
N ILE A 76 11.63 -2.54 -0.94
CA ILE A 76 12.56 -1.82 -1.83
C ILE A 76 12.55 -0.32 -1.52
N ASN A 77 11.36 0.29 -1.38
CA ASN A 77 11.23 1.74 -1.19
C ASN A 77 10.17 2.14 -0.15
N SER A 78 9.31 1.23 0.33
CA SER A 78 8.27 1.58 1.31
C SER A 78 7.63 0.36 2.00
N VAL A 79 6.82 0.59 3.06
CA VAL A 79 6.02 -0.46 3.75
C VAL A 79 4.93 -1.08 2.87
N SER A 80 4.58 -0.46 1.73
CA SER A 80 3.57 -1.03 0.80
C SER A 80 4.17 -1.80 -0.35
N ASN A 81 5.45 -1.63 -0.68
CA ASN A 81 6.02 -2.22 -1.90
C ASN A 81 6.89 -3.39 -1.49
N LEU A 82 6.26 -4.55 -1.50
CA LEU A 82 6.87 -5.81 -1.11
C LEU A 82 7.46 -6.48 -2.33
N THR A 83 8.71 -6.92 -2.22
CA THR A 83 9.29 -7.86 -3.16
C THR A 83 9.32 -9.23 -2.52
N LEU A 84 8.58 -10.18 -3.08
CA LEU A 84 8.71 -11.58 -2.69
C LEU A 84 10.05 -12.11 -3.20
N VAL A 85 10.98 -12.37 -2.29
CA VAL A 85 12.35 -12.84 -2.61
C VAL A 85 12.51 -14.35 -2.47
N ALA A 86 11.72 -14.98 -1.60
CA ALA A 86 11.67 -16.44 -1.48
C ALA A 86 10.30 -16.89 -0.95
N SER A 87 9.85 -18.06 -1.38
CA SER A 87 8.69 -18.74 -0.80
C SER A 87 8.86 -20.24 -0.92
N TYR A 88 8.56 -20.96 0.15
CA TYR A 88 8.63 -22.41 0.19
C TYR A 88 7.47 -22.99 0.98
N ILE A 89 6.84 -24.02 0.42
CA ILE A 89 5.78 -24.81 1.05
C ILE A 89 6.18 -26.28 0.97
N LEU A 90 6.05 -26.97 2.11
CA LEU A 90 6.31 -28.41 2.23
C LEU A 90 5.55 -29.19 1.14
N PRO A 91 6.18 -30.20 0.49
CA PRO A 91 5.63 -30.91 -0.66
C PRO A 91 4.19 -31.40 -0.48
N GLU A 92 3.87 -31.98 0.68
CA GLU A 92 2.55 -32.54 0.99
C GLU A 92 1.45 -31.49 1.20
N PHE A 93 1.82 -30.22 1.37
CA PHE A 93 0.90 -29.07 1.49
C PHE A 93 0.82 -28.24 0.20
N ARG A 94 1.58 -28.60 -0.84
CA ARG A 94 1.44 -27.97 -2.16
C ARG A 94 0.06 -28.28 -2.76
N LYS A 95 -0.39 -27.42 -3.69
CA LYS A 95 -1.72 -27.48 -4.33
C LYS A 95 -2.92 -27.21 -3.39
N LYS A 96 -2.66 -26.66 -2.20
CA LYS A 96 -3.71 -26.24 -1.25
C LYS A 96 -4.12 -24.77 -1.36
N GLY A 97 -3.62 -24.03 -2.34
CA GLY A 97 -3.90 -22.59 -2.50
C GLY A 97 -2.99 -21.67 -1.70
N LEU A 98 -2.22 -22.17 -0.73
CA LEU A 98 -1.46 -21.36 0.23
C LEU A 98 -0.55 -20.26 -0.35
N PHE A 99 0.10 -20.51 -1.50
CA PHE A 99 0.91 -19.50 -2.17
C PHE A 99 0.06 -18.35 -2.73
N PHE A 100 -1.11 -18.69 -3.27
CA PHE A 100 -2.07 -17.73 -3.78
C PHE A 100 -2.75 -16.96 -2.65
N ASP A 101 -3.10 -17.64 -1.55
CA ASP A 101 -3.66 -17.00 -0.36
C ASP A 101 -2.71 -15.94 0.19
N GLU A 102 -1.39 -16.23 0.19
CA GLU A 102 -0.38 -15.27 0.60
C GLU A 102 -0.32 -14.05 -0.33
N ILE A 103 -0.35 -14.25 -1.66
CA ILE A 103 -0.38 -13.14 -2.62
C ILE A 103 -1.65 -12.29 -2.46
N ASN A 104 -2.82 -12.93 -2.29
CA ASN A 104 -4.08 -12.22 -2.08
C ASN A 104 -4.07 -11.39 -0.80
N ASN A 105 -3.58 -11.96 0.30
CA ASN A 105 -3.49 -11.23 1.57
C ASN A 105 -2.68 -9.93 1.43
N ILE A 106 -1.64 -9.93 0.58
CA ILE A 106 -0.84 -8.73 0.31
C ILE A 106 -1.67 -7.68 -0.43
N PHE A 107 -2.42 -8.07 -1.47
CA PHE A 107 -3.30 -7.15 -2.17
C PHE A 107 -4.47 -6.67 -1.30
N GLU A 108 -5.04 -7.55 -0.45
CA GLU A 108 -6.08 -7.18 0.53
C GLU A 108 -5.57 -6.16 1.56
N ASP A 109 -4.30 -6.23 1.93
CA ASP A 109 -3.63 -5.25 2.80
C ASP A 109 -3.34 -3.90 2.08
N GLY A 110 -3.73 -3.75 0.80
CA GLY A 110 -3.47 -2.55 0.00
C GLY A 110 -2.00 -2.37 -0.37
N LYS A 111 -1.23 -3.46 -0.40
CA LYS A 111 0.21 -3.44 -0.71
C LYS A 111 0.46 -3.83 -2.16
N GLU A 112 1.44 -3.17 -2.78
CA GLU A 112 1.97 -3.56 -4.07
C GLU A 112 2.94 -4.74 -3.90
N LEU A 113 2.78 -5.74 -4.77
CA LEU A 113 3.66 -6.89 -4.81
C LEU A 113 4.47 -6.86 -6.10
N SER A 114 5.77 -7.11 -5.95
CA SER A 114 6.64 -7.55 -7.03
C SER A 114 7.27 -8.89 -6.65
N ILE A 115 7.74 -9.65 -7.62
CA ILE A 115 8.39 -10.94 -7.39
C ILE A 115 9.81 -10.87 -7.93
N TYR A 116 10.78 -11.31 -7.13
CA TYR A 116 12.17 -11.35 -7.53
C TYR A 116 12.42 -12.53 -8.47
N LEU A 117 12.68 -12.25 -9.75
CA LEU A 117 13.08 -13.19 -10.80
C LEU A 117 12.56 -14.63 -10.61
N PRO A 118 11.26 -14.92 -10.67
CA PRO A 118 10.74 -16.24 -10.33
C PRO A 118 10.97 -17.29 -11.44
N PRO A 119 10.98 -18.59 -11.11
CA PRO A 119 11.08 -19.69 -12.10
C PRO A 119 9.76 -19.88 -12.89
N SER A 120 9.83 -20.61 -14.01
CA SER A 120 8.69 -20.80 -14.95
C SER A 120 7.40 -21.30 -14.27
N PHE A 121 7.52 -22.20 -13.29
CA PHE A 121 6.36 -22.77 -12.62
C PHE A 121 5.57 -21.72 -11.82
N VAL A 122 6.22 -20.65 -11.34
CA VAL A 122 5.52 -19.54 -10.69
C VAL A 122 4.72 -18.77 -11.71
N MET A 123 5.25 -18.55 -12.93
CA MET A 123 4.49 -17.94 -14.03
C MET A 123 3.27 -18.79 -14.40
N ASP A 124 3.42 -20.11 -14.46
CA ASP A 124 2.29 -21.03 -14.66
C ASP A 124 1.23 -20.89 -13.55
N LEU A 125 1.66 -20.72 -12.29
CA LEU A 125 0.74 -20.47 -11.17
C LEU A 125 0.05 -19.11 -11.30
N LEU A 126 0.77 -18.04 -11.65
CA LEU A 126 0.17 -16.72 -11.87
C LEU A 126 -0.86 -16.76 -13.01
N VAL A 127 -0.57 -17.46 -14.11
CA VAL A 127 -1.53 -17.67 -15.20
C VAL A 127 -2.75 -18.44 -14.71
N LYS A 128 -2.53 -19.55 -13.99
CA LYS A 128 -3.61 -20.40 -13.47
C LYS A 128 -4.56 -19.63 -12.56
N TYR A 129 -4.03 -18.73 -11.73
CA TYR A 129 -4.82 -17.96 -10.77
C TYR A 129 -5.26 -16.58 -11.30
N GLY A 130 -4.98 -16.28 -12.57
CA GLY A 130 -5.47 -15.06 -13.20
C GLY A 130 -4.68 -13.79 -12.87
N PHE A 131 -3.45 -13.91 -12.36
CA PHE A 131 -2.48 -12.79 -12.20
C PHE A 131 -1.52 -12.64 -13.39
N ALA A 132 -1.62 -13.54 -14.35
CA ALA A 132 -0.92 -13.45 -15.62
C ALA A 132 -1.81 -14.02 -16.71
N LYS A 133 -1.52 -13.66 -17.96
CA LYS A 133 -2.26 -14.11 -19.13
C LYS A 133 -1.32 -14.45 -20.26
N LYS A 134 -1.58 -15.58 -20.92
CA LYS A 134 -0.94 -15.91 -22.20
C LYS A 134 -1.56 -15.06 -23.29
N ILE A 135 -0.73 -14.29 -23.99
CA ILE A 135 -1.16 -13.44 -25.11
C ILE A 135 -0.91 -14.12 -26.47
N ASN A 136 -0.01 -15.10 -26.51
CA ASN A 136 0.09 -16.06 -27.59
C ASN A 136 0.63 -17.41 -27.06
N GLU A 137 1.11 -18.28 -27.93
CA GLU A 137 1.66 -19.58 -27.55
C GLU A 137 2.86 -19.49 -26.61
N ASN A 138 3.66 -18.41 -26.70
CA ASN A 138 4.95 -18.29 -26.03
C ASN A 138 4.97 -17.17 -24.96
N LEU A 139 4.34 -16.03 -25.20
CA LEU A 139 4.42 -14.84 -24.35
C LEU A 139 3.31 -14.81 -23.30
N ILE A 140 3.73 -14.52 -22.09
CA ILE A 140 2.90 -14.31 -20.90
C ILE A 140 3.09 -12.87 -20.44
N ILE A 141 1.99 -12.19 -20.16
CA ILE A 141 1.97 -10.88 -19.49
C ILE A 141 1.49 -11.07 -18.06
N SER A 142 2.25 -10.60 -17.08
CA SER A 142 1.85 -10.57 -15.68
C SER A 142 1.31 -9.20 -15.29
N SER A 143 0.38 -9.18 -14.35
CA SER A 143 0.01 -7.95 -13.65
C SER A 143 0.91 -7.65 -12.44
N ILE A 144 1.70 -8.63 -12.01
CA ILE A 144 2.64 -8.50 -10.91
C ILE A 144 4.01 -8.18 -11.52
N ASN A 145 4.60 -7.08 -11.07
CA ASN A 145 5.92 -6.67 -11.55
C ASN A 145 6.99 -7.68 -11.15
N ILE A 146 7.94 -7.93 -12.04
CA ILE A 146 9.06 -8.84 -11.82
C ILE A 146 10.34 -8.04 -11.74
N ASN A 147 11.03 -8.15 -10.61
CA ASN A 147 12.31 -7.49 -10.39
C ASN A 147 13.43 -8.38 -10.90
N ILE A 148 14.26 -7.84 -11.78
CA ILE A 148 15.28 -8.57 -12.54
C ILE A 148 16.64 -7.95 -12.23
N PRO A 149 17.55 -8.66 -11.57
CA PRO A 149 18.91 -8.16 -11.37
C PRO A 149 19.63 -8.09 -12.70
N SER A 150 20.40 -7.03 -12.92
CA SER A 150 21.06 -6.80 -14.22
C SER A 150 22.07 -7.88 -14.60
N ASN A 151 22.65 -8.55 -13.61
CA ASN A 151 23.55 -9.70 -13.79
C ASN A 151 22.85 -10.98 -14.25
N SER A 152 21.51 -11.00 -14.34
CA SER A 152 20.74 -12.13 -14.88
C SER A 152 20.38 -11.96 -16.35
N ILE A 153 20.81 -10.89 -17.00
CA ILE A 153 20.62 -10.72 -18.44
C ILE A 153 21.61 -11.60 -19.19
N SER A 154 21.09 -12.49 -20.03
CA SER A 154 21.88 -13.49 -20.77
C SER A 154 22.07 -13.13 -22.24
N ASN A 155 21.07 -12.48 -22.85
CA ASN A 155 21.06 -12.15 -24.26
C ASN A 155 20.55 -10.72 -24.47
N ILE A 156 21.14 -10.05 -25.46
CA ILE A 156 20.79 -8.67 -25.86
C ILE A 156 20.53 -8.67 -27.37
N PHE A 157 19.35 -8.23 -27.76
CA PHE A 157 18.91 -8.09 -29.15
C PHE A 157 18.72 -6.60 -29.47
N GLY A 158 19.20 -6.14 -30.63
CA GLY A 158 19.11 -4.72 -31.03
C GLY A 158 20.36 -4.21 -31.77
N THR A 159 20.28 -2.99 -32.33
CA THR A 159 21.33 -2.40 -33.18
C THR A 159 22.48 -1.77 -32.40
N ASP A 160 22.23 -1.29 -31.18
CA ASP A 160 23.25 -0.66 -30.34
C ASP A 160 23.36 -1.44 -29.02
N LYS A 161 24.37 -2.31 -28.93
CA LYS A 161 24.67 -3.05 -27.70
C LYS A 161 25.29 -2.09 -26.69
N THR A 162 24.44 -1.38 -25.94
CA THR A 162 24.86 -0.49 -24.86
C THR A 162 25.35 -1.29 -23.65
N SER A 163 26.20 -0.66 -22.84
CA SER A 163 26.59 -1.20 -21.53
C SER A 163 25.39 -1.19 -20.60
N ILE A 164 25.18 -2.31 -19.88
CA ILE A 164 24.18 -2.40 -18.82
C ILE A 164 24.67 -1.53 -17.65
N GLU A 165 24.15 -0.31 -17.53
CA GLU A 165 24.50 0.64 -16.45
C GLU A 165 23.58 0.48 -15.23
N GLU A 166 22.38 -0.07 -15.40
CA GLU A 166 21.41 -0.30 -14.33
C GLU A 166 21.75 -1.52 -13.46
N THR A 167 21.41 -1.44 -12.17
CA THR A 167 21.58 -2.55 -11.21
C THR A 167 20.39 -3.53 -11.19
N PHE A 168 19.19 -3.02 -11.50
CA PHE A 168 17.95 -3.77 -11.52
C PHE A 168 17.01 -3.24 -12.60
N PHE A 169 16.33 -4.14 -13.28
CA PHE A 169 15.26 -3.87 -14.22
C PHE A 169 13.92 -4.36 -13.66
N THR A 170 12.82 -3.82 -14.19
CA THR A 170 11.48 -4.34 -13.95
C THR A 170 10.86 -4.81 -15.26
N SER A 171 10.18 -5.95 -15.24
CA SER A 171 9.40 -6.42 -16.39
C SER A 171 8.11 -7.10 -15.96
N ASN A 172 7.16 -7.15 -16.87
CA ASN A 172 5.92 -7.90 -16.76
C ASN A 172 5.75 -8.90 -17.92
N ILE A 173 6.78 -9.12 -18.75
CA ILE A 173 6.72 -9.92 -19.97
C ILE A 173 7.64 -11.14 -19.81
N TYR A 174 7.09 -12.32 -20.05
CA TYR A 174 7.81 -13.59 -19.95
C TYR A 174 7.62 -14.42 -21.21
N ASP A 175 8.72 -14.94 -21.77
CA ASP A 175 8.70 -15.93 -22.84
C ASP A 175 8.77 -17.33 -22.22
N SER A 176 7.66 -18.06 -22.28
CA SER A 176 7.52 -19.42 -21.77
C SER A 176 8.23 -20.48 -22.60
N LYS A 177 8.56 -20.20 -23.86
CA LYS A 177 9.34 -21.09 -24.72
C LYS A 177 10.83 -20.98 -24.39
N LEU A 178 11.31 -19.76 -24.18
CA LEU A 178 12.70 -19.47 -23.83
C LEU A 178 12.95 -19.51 -22.32
N CYS A 179 11.89 -19.62 -21.52
CA CYS A 179 11.92 -19.58 -20.06
C CYS A 179 12.68 -18.36 -19.51
N GLY A 180 12.37 -17.16 -19.98
CA GLY A 180 13.05 -15.94 -19.56
C GLY A 180 12.17 -14.69 -19.64
N PHE A 181 12.50 -13.68 -18.83
CA PHE A 181 11.83 -12.39 -18.86
C PHE A 181 12.43 -11.50 -19.94
N LEU A 182 11.55 -10.71 -20.55
CA LEU A 182 11.85 -9.78 -21.62
C LEU A 182 11.87 -8.36 -21.05
N VAL A 183 12.99 -7.66 -21.14
CA VAL A 183 13.16 -6.29 -20.62
C VAL A 183 13.43 -5.34 -21.77
N PHE A 184 12.64 -4.26 -21.83
CA PHE A 184 12.88 -3.13 -22.72
C PHE A 184 13.46 -1.99 -21.86
N PRO A 185 14.77 -1.69 -21.93
CA PRO A 185 15.37 -0.63 -21.13
C PRO A 185 14.78 0.74 -21.49
N GLU A 186 14.63 1.62 -20.50
CA GLU A 186 14.00 2.93 -20.71
C GLU A 186 14.82 3.84 -21.63
N ASP A 187 16.15 3.78 -21.50
CA ASP A 187 17.11 4.58 -22.25
C ASP A 187 17.26 4.15 -23.72
N ASP A 188 16.91 2.90 -24.05
CA ASP A 188 16.95 2.40 -25.43
C ASP A 188 15.82 1.41 -25.73
N LYS A 189 14.69 1.96 -26.17
CA LYS A 189 13.52 1.19 -26.60
C LYS A 189 13.78 0.33 -27.84
N ASN A 190 14.93 0.47 -28.50
CA ASN A 190 15.32 -0.36 -29.64
C ASN A 190 16.16 -1.58 -29.23
N VAL A 191 16.29 -1.85 -27.94
CA VAL A 191 16.99 -3.02 -27.42
C VAL A 191 16.04 -3.89 -26.60
N LEU A 192 16.23 -5.19 -26.69
CA LEU A 192 15.50 -6.19 -25.90
C LEU A 192 16.51 -7.06 -25.15
N TYR A 193 16.39 -7.08 -23.82
CA TYR A 193 17.15 -8.00 -22.98
C TYR A 193 16.31 -9.23 -22.64
N LEU A 194 16.96 -10.38 -22.61
CA LEU A 194 16.37 -11.65 -22.16
C LEU A 194 17.16 -12.16 -20.95
N THR A 195 16.45 -12.54 -19.90
CA THR A 195 17.08 -13.10 -18.68
C THR A 195 17.54 -14.54 -18.88
N ASP A 196 18.49 -14.98 -18.06
CA ASP A 196 18.85 -16.39 -17.88
C ASP A 196 17.61 -17.24 -17.57
N CYS A 197 17.60 -18.48 -18.08
CA CYS A 197 16.64 -19.50 -17.66
C CYS A 197 17.16 -20.22 -16.42
N TYR A 198 16.23 -20.70 -15.58
CA TYR A 198 16.60 -21.58 -14.49
C TYR A 198 17.11 -22.93 -15.02
N PRO A 199 18.13 -23.55 -14.39
CA PRO A 199 18.57 -24.89 -14.77
C PRO A 199 17.42 -25.90 -14.74
N GLU A 200 16.55 -25.80 -13.74
CA GLU A 200 15.40 -26.69 -13.62
C GLU A 200 14.35 -26.45 -14.73
N ASP A 201 14.28 -25.22 -15.27
CA ASP A 201 13.42 -24.90 -16.41
C ASP A 201 14.01 -25.47 -17.71
N ASP A 202 15.34 -25.43 -17.88
CA ASP A 202 16.00 -26.03 -19.05
C ASP A 202 15.88 -27.57 -19.05
N GLU A 203 16.03 -28.21 -17.90
CA GLU A 203 15.82 -29.67 -17.78
C GLU A 203 14.42 -30.09 -18.23
N LYS A 204 13.42 -29.25 -17.97
CA LYS A 204 12.01 -29.52 -18.28
C LYS A 204 11.60 -29.10 -19.70
N HIS A 205 12.15 -28.00 -20.19
CA HIS A 205 11.69 -27.33 -21.42
C HIS A 205 12.74 -27.27 -22.55
N CYS A 206 13.98 -27.69 -22.30
CA CYS A 206 15.11 -27.61 -23.25
C CYS A 206 15.33 -26.21 -23.83
N CYS A 207 15.10 -25.16 -23.02
CA CYS A 207 15.08 -23.78 -23.48
C CYS A 207 16.45 -23.27 -23.96
N ILE A 208 17.58 -23.81 -23.49
CA ILE A 208 18.91 -23.41 -23.99
C ILE A 208 19.05 -23.72 -25.48
N LYS A 209 18.57 -24.88 -25.94
CA LYS A 209 18.59 -25.24 -27.38
C LYS A 209 17.69 -24.33 -28.21
N GLU A 210 16.55 -23.94 -27.67
CA GLU A 210 15.67 -22.98 -28.35
C GLU A 210 16.31 -21.59 -28.42
N ARG A 211 17.04 -21.19 -27.38
CA ARG A 211 17.78 -19.91 -27.33
C ARG A 211 18.89 -19.82 -28.37
N GLU A 212 19.58 -20.92 -28.65
CA GLU A 212 20.61 -20.99 -29.71
C GLU A 212 20.03 -20.74 -31.12
N ASN A 213 18.73 -20.97 -31.32
CA ASN A 213 18.05 -20.84 -32.60
C ASN A 213 17.21 -19.55 -32.71
N ILE A 214 17.37 -18.60 -31.79
CA ILE A 214 16.64 -17.32 -31.84
C ILE A 214 17.12 -16.50 -33.04
N SER A 215 16.16 -15.95 -33.80
CA SER A 215 16.46 -15.11 -34.96
C SER A 215 16.91 -13.70 -34.55
N ASP A 216 17.72 -13.05 -35.39
CA ASP A 216 18.09 -11.65 -35.20
C ASP A 216 16.87 -10.69 -35.24
N ASN A 217 15.74 -11.15 -35.78
CA ASN A 217 14.48 -10.39 -35.83
C ASN A 217 13.60 -10.60 -34.59
N TYR A 218 14.04 -11.38 -33.60
CA TYR A 218 13.22 -11.75 -32.44
C TYR A 218 12.62 -10.55 -31.70
N GLN A 219 13.37 -9.46 -31.54
CA GLN A 219 12.83 -8.23 -30.97
C GLN A 219 11.63 -7.71 -31.76
N LYS A 220 11.72 -7.63 -33.09
CA LYS A 220 10.62 -7.17 -33.95
C LYS A 220 9.43 -8.12 -33.87
N ASP A 221 9.68 -9.42 -33.77
CA ASP A 221 8.62 -10.43 -33.64
C ASP A 221 7.86 -10.22 -32.32
N VAL A 222 8.57 -10.03 -31.20
CA VAL A 222 7.98 -9.71 -29.89
C VAL A 222 7.18 -8.40 -29.96
N GLU A 223 7.77 -7.33 -30.49
CA GLU A 223 7.08 -6.04 -30.63
C GLU A 223 5.79 -6.16 -31.47
N ASN A 224 5.83 -6.94 -32.55
CA ASN A 224 4.66 -7.17 -33.40
C ASN A 224 3.57 -7.93 -32.64
N ILE A 225 3.92 -8.94 -31.85
CA ILE A 225 2.97 -9.68 -31.01
C ILE A 225 2.34 -8.74 -29.97
N LEU A 226 3.15 -7.92 -29.28
CA LEU A 226 2.65 -6.97 -28.28
C LEU A 226 1.72 -5.93 -28.92
N LYS A 227 2.08 -5.39 -30.09
CA LYS A 227 1.24 -4.45 -30.85
C LYS A 227 -0.07 -5.07 -31.31
N GLN A 228 -0.05 -6.30 -31.80
CA GLN A 228 -1.25 -7.02 -32.27
C GLN A 228 -2.23 -7.34 -31.14
N ASN A 229 -1.72 -7.56 -29.92
CA ASN A 229 -2.53 -7.92 -28.75
C ASN A 229 -2.69 -6.74 -27.76
N ASN A 230 -2.37 -5.51 -28.16
CA ASN A 230 -2.32 -4.37 -27.24
C ASN A 230 -3.66 -4.16 -26.53
N ASP A 231 -4.78 -4.22 -27.25
CA ASP A 231 -6.11 -4.03 -26.65
C ASP A 231 -6.43 -5.12 -25.62
N GLU A 232 -6.11 -6.38 -25.93
CA GLU A 232 -6.31 -7.50 -25.02
C GLU A 232 -5.42 -7.41 -23.77
N ILE A 233 -4.19 -6.92 -23.93
CA ILE A 233 -3.25 -6.67 -22.83
C ILE A 233 -3.77 -5.55 -21.95
N GLN A 234 -4.21 -4.43 -22.54
CA GLN A 234 -4.77 -3.30 -21.81
C GLN A 234 -6.03 -3.70 -21.07
N ASP A 235 -6.94 -4.47 -21.69
CA ASP A 235 -8.14 -4.99 -21.04
C ASP A 235 -7.79 -5.95 -19.90
N PHE A 236 -6.80 -6.82 -20.08
CA PHE A 236 -6.33 -7.71 -19.01
C PHE A 236 -5.76 -6.94 -17.83
N LEU A 237 -4.79 -6.05 -18.09
CA LEU A 237 -4.14 -5.24 -17.06
C LEU A 237 -5.14 -4.31 -16.40
N LYS A 238 -6.07 -3.73 -17.14
CA LYS A 238 -7.15 -2.89 -16.61
C LYS A 238 -8.18 -3.70 -15.82
N ASN A 239 -8.53 -4.91 -16.24
CA ASN A 239 -9.40 -5.77 -15.45
C ASN A 239 -8.74 -6.15 -14.12
N ILE A 240 -7.45 -6.47 -14.13
CA ILE A 240 -6.73 -6.73 -12.88
C ILE A 240 -6.55 -5.45 -12.08
N HIS A 241 -6.15 -4.34 -12.68
CA HIS A 241 -6.02 -3.06 -11.98
C HIS A 241 -7.38 -2.66 -11.39
N ASN A 242 -8.49 -2.72 -12.13
CA ASN A 242 -9.84 -2.49 -11.58
C ASN A 242 -10.24 -3.49 -10.48
N ASN A 243 -9.70 -4.71 -10.52
CA ASN A 243 -9.91 -5.73 -9.50
C ASN A 243 -8.97 -5.58 -8.29
N PHE A 244 -7.85 -4.86 -8.40
CA PHE A 244 -6.74 -4.89 -7.43
C PHE A 244 -6.02 -3.53 -7.15
N SER A 245 -6.35 -2.40 -7.83
CA SER A 245 -5.89 -1.02 -7.55
C SER A 245 -6.67 0.11 -8.29
N TYR A 246 -7.11 1.12 -7.51
CA TYR A 246 -7.60 2.50 -7.75
C TYR A 246 -8.33 2.94 -9.05
N HIS A 247 -9.51 3.57 -8.83
CA HIS A 247 -10.49 4.10 -9.78
C HIS A 247 -9.98 5.13 -10.82
N ASN A 248 -10.36 4.95 -12.10
CA ASN A 248 -10.85 6.03 -12.96
C ASN A 248 -11.53 5.51 -14.25
N THR A 249 -12.84 5.73 -14.43
CA THR A 249 -13.51 5.65 -15.76
C THR A 249 -14.77 6.50 -15.87
N ALA A 250 -15.04 6.94 -17.10
CA ALA A 250 -16.01 7.92 -17.60
C ALA A 250 -17.48 7.44 -17.82
N LYS A 251 -18.28 8.40 -18.35
CA LYS A 251 -19.75 8.66 -18.51
C LYS A 251 -20.65 7.55 -19.07
N ASP A 252 -21.98 7.46 -18.81
CA ASP A 252 -23.10 8.39 -19.15
C ASP A 252 -24.37 8.28 -18.24
N GLU A 253 -25.30 9.24 -18.41
CA GLU A 253 -26.53 9.60 -17.63
C GLU A 253 -27.79 8.70 -17.84
N VAL A 254 -28.72 8.67 -16.86
CA VAL A 254 -30.20 8.94 -16.97
C VAL A 254 -30.84 9.06 -15.56
N LYS A 255 -31.80 9.99 -15.39
CA LYS A 255 -32.55 10.45 -14.18
C LYS A 255 -33.72 9.53 -13.75
N GLU A 256 -34.15 9.64 -12.48
CA GLU A 256 -35.53 10.00 -12.07
C GLU A 256 -35.71 10.23 -10.54
N ASP A 257 -36.64 11.13 -10.19
CA ASP A 257 -36.85 11.85 -8.92
C ASP A 257 -37.62 11.08 -7.80
N ILE A 258 -37.32 11.34 -6.52
CA ILE A 258 -38.21 11.04 -5.37
C ILE A 258 -38.20 12.17 -4.31
N ASP A 259 -39.38 12.41 -3.75
CA ASP A 259 -39.88 13.52 -2.92
C ASP A 259 -39.27 13.64 -1.50
N PHE A 260 -38.78 14.85 -1.18
CA PHE A 260 -37.99 15.19 0.02
C PHE A 260 -38.81 15.70 1.22
N GLU A 261 -40.12 15.90 1.09
CA GLU A 261 -40.92 16.49 2.18
C GLU A 261 -41.24 15.50 3.32
N GLU A 262 -41.13 14.19 3.07
CA GLU A 262 -41.37 13.17 4.11
C GLU A 262 -40.17 13.01 5.08
N LEU A 263 -38.96 13.40 4.65
CA LEU A 263 -37.72 13.25 5.41
C LEU A 263 -37.54 14.29 6.53
N LYS A 264 -38.27 15.41 6.49
CA LYS A 264 -38.14 16.50 7.47
C LYS A 264 -38.79 16.24 8.84
N LYS A 265 -39.49 15.12 9.04
CA LYS A 265 -40.42 14.95 10.18
C LYS A 265 -39.93 14.08 11.35
N ILE A 266 -38.68 13.58 11.38
CA ILE A 266 -38.25 12.64 12.42
C ILE A 266 -37.20 13.27 13.34
N LYS A 267 -37.62 13.67 14.55
CA LYS A 267 -36.74 14.12 15.66
C LYS A 267 -36.18 12.92 16.44
N ILE A 268 -34.88 12.96 16.71
CA ILE A 268 -34.12 12.01 17.53
C ILE A 268 -34.47 12.19 19.02
N ASN A 269 -34.77 11.09 19.71
CA ASN A 269 -34.95 11.03 21.17
C ASN A 269 -33.67 10.47 21.78
N GLU A 270 -32.74 11.32 22.23
CA GLU A 270 -31.58 10.89 23.03
C GLU A 270 -31.37 11.80 24.24
N ASN A 271 -31.25 11.15 25.41
CA ASN A 271 -30.81 11.73 26.68
C ASN A 271 -29.30 11.98 26.64
N THR A 272 -28.88 13.00 25.90
CA THR A 272 -27.49 13.44 25.80
C THR A 272 -27.40 14.88 26.32
N ASN A 273 -26.47 15.12 27.25
CA ASN A 273 -26.19 16.36 27.98
C ASN A 273 -26.86 17.64 27.43
N GLU A 274 -27.63 18.34 28.28
CA GLU A 274 -28.23 19.66 27.97
C GLU A 274 -27.21 20.70 27.46
N THR A 275 -25.92 20.53 27.77
CA THR A 275 -24.82 21.34 27.24
C THR A 275 -24.54 21.08 25.74
N LEU A 276 -24.67 19.83 25.31
CA LEU A 276 -24.48 19.39 23.91
C LEU A 276 -25.67 19.82 23.04
N LEU A 277 -26.89 19.70 23.58
CA LEU A 277 -28.12 20.22 22.94
C LEU A 277 -28.10 21.75 22.83
N LYS A 278 -27.63 22.48 23.85
CA LYS A 278 -27.46 23.94 23.78
C LYS A 278 -26.41 24.39 22.76
N ASN A 279 -25.38 23.59 22.51
CA ASN A 279 -24.38 23.87 21.47
C ASN A 279 -24.93 23.54 20.07
N LEU A 280 -25.72 22.47 19.93
CA LEU A 280 -26.43 22.12 18.69
C LEU A 280 -27.53 23.13 18.32
N GLU A 281 -28.30 23.65 19.28
CA GLU A 281 -29.31 24.68 19.05
C GLU A 281 -28.70 26.04 18.67
N LYS A 282 -27.48 26.34 19.14
CA LYS A 282 -26.71 27.52 18.68
C LYS A 282 -26.15 27.35 17.26
N LEU A 283 -26.04 26.11 16.76
CA LEU A 283 -25.55 25.80 15.42
C LEU A 283 -26.66 25.84 14.35
N GLU A 284 -27.95 25.72 14.72
CA GLU A 284 -29.06 25.86 13.75
C GLU A 284 -29.13 27.26 13.10
N THR A 285 -28.48 28.27 13.69
CA THR A 285 -28.43 29.63 13.14
C THR A 285 -27.40 29.84 12.03
N ASN A 286 -26.47 28.91 11.79
CA ASN A 286 -25.50 28.99 10.69
C ASN A 286 -25.72 27.86 9.69
N LYS A 287 -26.82 27.96 8.92
CA LYS A 287 -27.03 27.15 7.71
C LYS A 287 -26.08 27.61 6.59
N HIS A 288 -24.81 27.26 6.71
CA HIS A 288 -23.99 27.03 5.53
C HIS A 288 -23.88 25.51 5.35
N SER A 289 -24.52 25.03 4.28
CA SER A 289 -24.46 23.63 3.89
C SER A 289 -23.01 23.26 3.60
N LEU A 290 -22.52 22.20 4.23
CA LEU A 290 -21.27 21.50 3.89
C LEU A 290 -21.41 20.71 2.56
N LEU A 291 -21.98 21.39 1.57
CA LEU A 291 -22.13 20.98 0.18
C LEU A 291 -21.13 21.81 -0.64
N ILE A 292 -19.84 21.46 -0.56
CA ILE A 292 -18.86 21.98 -1.50
C ILE A 292 -18.72 20.90 -2.58
N ASN A 293 -19.12 21.25 -3.80
CA ASN A 293 -18.90 20.42 -4.98
C ASN A 293 -17.39 20.39 -5.27
N ILE A 294 -16.79 19.31 -5.78
CA ILE A 294 -15.37 19.34 -6.20
C ILE A 294 -15.14 20.39 -7.32
N ASP A 295 -16.19 20.68 -8.09
CA ASP A 295 -16.19 21.78 -9.07
C ASP A 295 -16.16 23.19 -8.42
N ASP A 296 -16.48 23.30 -7.12
CA ASP A 296 -16.42 24.52 -6.32
C ASP A 296 -15.17 24.58 -5.41
N ILE A 297 -14.41 23.48 -5.30
CA ILE A 297 -13.12 23.49 -4.62
C ILE A 297 -12.14 24.20 -5.54
N ASP A 298 -11.53 25.28 -5.05
CA ASP A 298 -10.38 25.87 -5.74
C ASP A 298 -9.30 24.78 -5.84
N LYS A 299 -9.09 24.25 -7.05
CA LYS A 299 -8.05 23.23 -7.30
C LYS A 299 -6.71 23.68 -6.76
N MET A 300 -6.46 24.99 -6.67
CA MET A 300 -5.25 25.52 -6.04
C MET A 300 -5.23 25.28 -4.53
N GLU A 301 -6.35 25.48 -3.83
CA GLU A 301 -6.47 25.22 -2.38
C GLU A 301 -6.28 23.74 -2.06
N TYR A 302 -6.87 22.87 -2.87
CA TYR A 302 -6.70 21.43 -2.77
C TYR A 302 -5.24 20.98 -2.97
N VAL A 303 -4.60 21.44 -4.04
CA VAL A 303 -3.19 21.14 -4.35
C VAL A 303 -2.27 21.68 -3.26
N GLU A 304 -2.55 22.88 -2.75
CA GLU A 304 -1.74 23.52 -1.70
C GLU A 304 -1.86 22.81 -0.35
N THR A 305 -3.06 22.36 0.03
CA THR A 305 -3.27 21.62 1.29
C THR A 305 -2.55 20.26 1.29
N TYR A 306 -2.61 19.51 0.19
CA TYR A 306 -1.86 18.25 0.06
C TYR A 306 -0.35 18.45 -0.06
N LYS A 307 0.09 19.55 -0.69
CA LYS A 307 1.49 19.96 -0.66
C LYS A 307 1.97 20.22 0.77
N ASN A 308 1.16 20.84 1.61
CA ASN A 308 1.50 21.06 3.02
C ASN A 308 1.63 19.74 3.80
N VAL A 309 0.72 18.77 3.57
CA VAL A 309 0.85 17.40 4.13
C VAL A 309 2.17 16.76 3.71
N GLY A 310 2.50 16.83 2.41
CA GLY A 310 3.77 16.29 1.90
C GLY A 310 5.00 16.98 2.51
N VAL A 311 5.01 18.30 2.60
CA VAL A 311 6.10 19.06 3.26
C VAL A 311 6.23 18.67 4.72
N TYR A 312 5.11 18.60 5.44
CA TYR A 312 5.07 18.23 6.86
C TYR A 312 5.66 16.85 7.11
N ASP A 313 5.16 15.83 6.40
CA ASP A 313 5.65 14.46 6.52
C ASP A 313 7.13 14.35 6.15
N PHE A 314 7.59 15.10 5.13
CA PHE A 314 8.99 15.12 4.76
C PHE A 314 9.87 15.66 5.90
N ILE A 315 9.52 16.80 6.47
CA ILE A 315 10.30 17.42 7.55
C ILE A 315 10.32 16.49 8.77
N ARG A 316 9.16 15.92 9.14
CA ARG A 316 9.02 15.02 10.28
C ARG A 316 9.86 13.77 10.14
N ILE A 317 9.71 13.04 9.02
CA ILE A 317 10.47 11.81 8.76
C ILE A 317 11.97 12.12 8.67
N PHE A 318 12.36 13.20 8.00
CA PHE A 318 13.76 13.64 7.95
C PHE A 318 14.29 14.01 9.34
N ASN A 319 13.48 14.62 10.19
CA ASN A 319 13.88 14.95 11.55
C ASN A 319 14.25 13.70 12.35
N ASP A 320 13.56 12.57 12.10
CA ASP A 320 13.82 11.31 12.79
C ASP A 320 15.04 10.58 12.24
N ASN A 321 15.19 10.51 10.91
CA ASN A 321 16.24 9.68 10.29
C ASN A 321 17.52 10.44 9.86
N LYS A 322 17.46 11.78 9.76
CA LYS A 322 18.55 12.68 9.32
C LYS A 322 19.18 12.34 7.96
N ASN A 323 18.47 11.60 7.11
CA ASN A 323 18.91 11.17 5.79
C ASN A 323 17.87 11.60 4.73
N ILE A 324 18.25 12.56 3.90
CA ILE A 324 17.33 13.17 2.94
C ILE A 324 16.90 12.21 1.83
N GLU A 325 17.78 11.32 1.39
CA GLU A 325 17.46 10.36 0.34
C GLU A 325 16.56 9.25 0.87
N LEU A 326 16.86 8.76 2.08
CA LEU A 326 15.99 7.81 2.77
C LEU A 326 14.61 8.41 3.04
N THR A 327 14.55 9.68 3.44
CA THR A 327 13.27 10.39 3.60
C THR A 327 12.51 10.47 2.28
N ASN A 328 13.20 10.82 1.19
CA ASN A 328 12.62 10.90 -0.15
C ASN A 328 12.09 9.56 -0.67
N SER A 329 12.74 8.45 -0.30
CA SER A 329 12.24 7.11 -0.63
C SER A 329 11.05 6.69 0.23
N ILE A 330 11.03 7.07 1.52
CA ILE A 330 9.99 6.65 2.47
C ILE A 330 8.69 7.44 2.27
N ILE A 331 8.80 8.74 1.96
CA ILE A 331 7.63 9.61 1.90
C ILE A 331 6.67 9.14 0.79
N LYS A 332 5.43 8.88 1.19
CA LYS A 332 4.33 8.63 0.25
C LYS A 332 3.45 9.84 0.26
N ILE A 333 3.30 10.45 -0.91
CA ILE A 333 2.34 11.52 -1.10
C ILE A 333 1.20 10.88 -1.87
N ASP A 334 0.01 10.84 -1.29
CA ASP A 334 -1.16 10.17 -1.87
C ASP A 334 -1.67 10.86 -3.17
N TYR A 335 -0.93 11.83 -3.73
CA TYR A 335 -1.30 12.69 -4.85
C TYR A 335 -0.16 12.92 -5.85
N GLU A 336 -0.48 13.49 -7.02
CA GLU A 336 0.33 13.76 -8.24
C GLU A 336 1.74 14.39 -8.05
N PHE A 337 2.20 14.62 -6.83
CA PHE A 337 3.52 15.11 -6.52
C PHE A 337 4.53 13.96 -6.43
N ASN A 338 5.55 14.02 -7.29
CA ASN A 338 6.75 13.21 -7.12
C ASN A 338 7.43 13.56 -5.77
N SER A 339 7.93 12.58 -5.03
CA SER A 339 8.71 12.83 -3.80
C SER A 339 9.88 13.79 -4.04
N ASP A 340 10.51 13.73 -5.22
CA ASP A 340 11.55 14.68 -5.63
C ASP A 340 11.06 16.13 -5.68
N TYR A 341 9.80 16.36 -6.04
CA TYR A 341 9.20 17.69 -6.01
C TYR A 341 9.16 18.23 -4.58
N ILE A 342 8.69 17.43 -3.63
CA ILE A 342 8.63 17.83 -2.20
C ILE A 342 10.04 17.98 -1.62
N LYS A 343 10.97 17.06 -1.90
CA LYS A 343 12.38 17.19 -1.51
C LYS A 343 12.98 18.52 -1.98
N ASN A 344 12.80 18.85 -3.25
CA ASN A 344 13.32 20.10 -3.82
C ASN A 344 12.63 21.31 -3.20
N LEU A 345 11.33 21.22 -2.95
CA LEU A 345 10.54 22.27 -2.31
C LEU A 345 11.02 22.54 -0.88
N VAL A 346 11.22 21.52 -0.03
CA VAL A 346 11.65 21.72 1.36
C VAL A 346 13.05 22.29 1.49
N ILE A 347 13.93 22.00 0.52
CA ILE A 347 15.26 22.61 0.43
C ILE A 347 15.14 24.05 -0.07
N LYS A 348 14.39 24.29 -1.15
CA LYS A 348 14.21 25.60 -1.78
C LYS A 348 13.57 26.60 -0.83
N GLU A 349 12.55 26.17 -0.10
CA GLU A 349 11.83 26.98 0.90
C GLU A 349 12.58 27.09 2.24
N ASN A 350 13.77 26.48 2.33
CA ASN A 350 14.64 26.52 3.50
C ASN A 350 13.97 25.93 4.77
N TYR A 351 13.08 24.95 4.62
CA TYR A 351 12.62 24.12 5.75
C TYR A 351 13.72 23.13 6.18
N ILE A 352 14.50 22.63 5.20
CA ILE A 352 15.70 21.84 5.43
C ILE A 352 16.91 22.59 4.87
N GLY A 353 17.85 22.92 5.76
CA GLY A 353 19.09 23.60 5.47
C GLY A 353 20.20 22.63 5.07
N ASN A 354 21.15 23.11 4.28
CA ASN A 354 22.31 22.34 3.83
C ASN A 354 23.60 23.15 4.01
N GLU A 355 24.02 23.27 5.27
CA GLU A 355 25.28 23.94 5.62
C GLU A 355 26.50 23.07 5.29
N ILE A 356 27.56 23.71 4.78
CA ILE A 356 28.83 23.04 4.51
C ILE A 356 29.73 23.20 5.72
N ASN A 357 30.04 22.08 6.37
CA ASN A 357 31.01 22.03 7.45
C ASN A 357 32.42 22.32 6.89
N THR A 358 33.06 23.38 7.37
CA THR A 358 34.42 23.79 6.98
C THR A 358 35.44 22.65 7.16
N HIS A 359 35.28 21.83 8.20
CA HIS A 359 36.19 20.72 8.48
C HIS A 359 36.02 19.56 7.48
N GLU A 360 34.81 19.34 6.97
CA GLU A 360 34.51 18.34 5.94
C GLU A 360 34.95 18.80 4.55
N LYS A 361 34.81 20.11 4.24
CA LYS A 361 35.36 20.73 3.03
C LYS A 361 36.87 20.50 2.96
N GLU A 362 37.58 20.75 4.05
CA GLU A 362 39.03 20.49 4.14
C GLU A 362 39.35 18.99 4.01
N SER A 363 38.62 18.12 4.70
CA SER A 363 38.80 16.67 4.64
C SER A 363 38.57 16.09 3.23
N TYR A 364 37.61 16.62 2.49
CA TYR A 364 37.35 16.27 1.09
C TYR A 364 38.52 16.71 0.19
N LEU A 365 38.97 17.95 0.34
CA LEU A 365 40.08 18.51 -0.45
C LEU A 365 41.40 17.76 -0.23
N ILE A 366 41.64 17.29 1.00
CA ILE A 366 42.82 16.45 1.33
C ILE A 366 42.83 15.14 0.55
N LYS A 367 41.66 14.55 0.24
CA LYS A 367 41.54 13.28 -0.49
C LYS A 367 41.79 13.41 -1.99
N LEU A 368 41.65 14.61 -2.56
CA LEU A 368 41.81 14.85 -4.00
C LEU A 368 43.28 14.79 -4.44
N LYS A 369 43.51 14.43 -5.70
CA LYS A 369 44.83 14.51 -6.36
C LYS A 369 45.15 15.97 -6.72
N VAL A 370 46.45 16.30 -6.83
CA VAL A 370 46.92 17.67 -7.18
C VAL A 370 46.29 18.18 -8.49
N ASN A 371 46.13 17.32 -9.49
CA ASN A 371 45.52 17.72 -10.76
C ASN A 371 44.05 18.10 -10.58
N GLN A 372 43.27 17.33 -9.80
CA GLN A 372 41.87 17.64 -9.51
C GLN A 372 41.71 18.96 -8.74
N LEU A 373 42.63 19.26 -7.81
CA LEU A 373 42.65 20.56 -7.12
C LEU A 373 42.96 21.71 -8.08
N LYS A 374 43.86 21.51 -9.05
CA LYS A 374 44.16 22.50 -10.09
C LYS A 374 42.98 22.71 -11.02
N ASP A 375 42.23 21.66 -11.35
CA ASP A 375 41.03 21.76 -12.18
C ASP A 375 39.97 22.63 -11.48
N ILE A 376 39.69 22.39 -10.19
CA ILE A 376 38.77 23.22 -9.37
C ILE A 376 39.21 24.70 -9.37
N LEU A 377 40.50 24.96 -9.18
CA LEU A 377 41.03 26.33 -9.20
C LEU A 377 40.90 26.97 -10.59
N LYS A 378 41.18 26.22 -11.66
CA LYS A 378 41.07 26.69 -13.04
C LYS A 378 39.64 27.04 -13.41
N ASP A 379 38.69 26.21 -13.00
CA ASP A 379 37.25 26.43 -13.24
C ASP A 379 36.69 27.63 -12.47
N ASN A 380 37.39 28.09 -11.43
CA ASN A 380 37.08 29.28 -10.67
C ASN A 380 37.99 30.49 -11.02
N ASN A 381 38.74 30.43 -12.13
CA ASN A 381 39.68 31.47 -12.58
C ASN A 381 40.77 31.84 -11.55
N LEU A 382 41.20 30.87 -10.74
CA LEU A 382 42.24 31.02 -9.72
C LEU A 382 43.58 30.45 -10.19
N THR A 383 44.67 30.92 -9.59
CA THR A 383 46.02 30.46 -9.90
C THR A 383 46.23 28.99 -9.52
N VAL A 384 46.82 28.20 -10.42
CA VAL A 384 47.03 26.73 -10.27
C VAL A 384 48.45 26.34 -9.83
N THR A 385 49.27 27.32 -9.44
CA THR A 385 50.64 27.10 -8.95
C THR A 385 50.68 26.86 -7.45
N GLY A 386 51.66 26.07 -6.99
CA GLY A 386 51.88 25.77 -5.58
C GLY A 386 51.86 24.29 -5.23
N ASN A 387 52.22 23.98 -3.98
CA ASN A 387 52.13 22.64 -3.42
C ASN A 387 50.68 22.30 -3.00
N LYS A 388 50.40 21.02 -2.68
CA LYS A 388 49.03 20.55 -2.38
C LYS A 388 48.35 21.37 -1.26
N SER A 389 49.08 21.72 -0.20
CA SER A 389 48.54 22.51 0.91
C SER A 389 48.12 23.90 0.46
N GLU A 390 48.96 24.57 -0.34
CA GLU A 390 48.67 25.90 -0.87
C GLU A 390 47.45 25.92 -1.80
N LEU A 391 47.27 24.86 -2.60
CA LEU A 391 46.09 24.70 -3.45
C LEU A 391 44.83 24.51 -2.59
N ILE A 392 44.89 23.68 -1.54
CA ILE A 392 43.75 23.45 -0.63
C ILE A 392 43.36 24.74 0.09
N SER A 393 44.31 25.48 0.68
CA SER A 393 44.02 26.75 1.36
C SER A 393 43.36 27.76 0.43
N ARG A 394 43.84 27.86 -0.82
CA ARG A 394 43.26 28.76 -1.83
C ARG A 394 41.84 28.37 -2.21
N ILE A 395 41.57 27.07 -2.34
CA ILE A 395 40.22 26.56 -2.58
C ILE A 395 39.31 26.82 -1.38
N MET A 396 39.82 26.67 -0.15
CA MET A 396 39.06 26.94 1.07
C MET A 396 38.62 28.40 1.17
N GLU A 397 39.50 29.33 0.83
CA GLU A 397 39.32 30.77 0.96
C GLU A 397 38.48 31.39 -0.17
N TYR A 398 38.72 30.98 -1.42
CA TYR A 398 38.17 31.68 -2.59
C TYR A 398 37.10 30.93 -3.37
N VAL A 399 36.96 29.61 -3.19
CA VAL A 399 35.95 28.82 -3.92
C VAL A 399 34.65 28.76 -3.09
N PRO A 400 33.51 29.23 -3.65
CA PRO A 400 32.22 29.20 -2.97
C PRO A 400 31.86 27.80 -2.50
N SER A 401 31.24 27.71 -1.33
CA SER A 401 30.83 26.43 -0.75
C SER A 401 29.86 25.67 -1.69
N SER A 402 29.07 26.37 -2.52
CA SER A 402 28.19 25.75 -3.53
C SER A 402 28.90 24.86 -4.57
N TYR A 403 30.24 24.95 -4.70
CA TYR A 403 31.05 24.11 -5.59
C TYR A 403 31.32 22.72 -5.00
N PHE A 404 30.99 22.49 -3.72
CA PHE A 404 31.25 21.24 -3.01
C PHE A 404 29.95 20.46 -2.79
N PRO A 405 29.99 19.12 -2.85
CA PRO A 405 28.84 18.31 -2.51
C PRO A 405 28.42 18.62 -1.06
N LYS A 406 27.16 19.00 -0.88
CA LYS A 406 26.60 19.35 0.43
C LYS A 406 26.37 18.06 1.20
N THR A 407 27.07 17.88 2.33
CA THR A 407 27.14 16.59 3.02
C THR A 407 26.26 16.48 4.26
N LYS A 408 25.64 17.58 4.74
CA LYS A 408 24.80 17.52 5.94
C LYS A 408 23.56 18.40 5.86
N TYR A 409 22.41 17.74 5.77
CA TYR A 409 21.10 18.36 5.87
C TYR A 409 20.68 18.50 7.34
N HIS A 410 19.91 19.53 7.69
CA HIS A 410 19.28 19.68 9.00
C HIS A 410 17.95 20.42 8.88
N VAL A 411 17.02 20.19 9.80
CA VAL A 411 15.77 20.95 9.87
C VAL A 411 16.09 22.35 10.38
N THR A 412 15.66 23.38 9.66
CA THR A 412 15.89 24.78 10.06
C THR A 412 14.86 25.23 11.09
N LYS A 413 15.05 26.42 11.68
CA LYS A 413 14.01 27.04 12.53
C LYS A 413 12.66 27.16 11.82
N LYS A 414 12.68 27.56 10.54
CA LYS A 414 11.48 27.66 9.69
C LYS A 414 10.80 26.29 9.51
N GLY A 415 11.58 25.21 9.38
CA GLY A 415 11.05 23.85 9.31
C GLY A 415 10.36 23.41 10.60
N PHE A 416 10.91 23.76 11.77
CA PHE A 416 10.26 23.50 13.05
C PHE A 416 8.98 24.33 13.23
N GLU A 417 9.02 25.63 12.92
CA GLU A 417 7.84 26.51 12.96
C GLU A 417 6.71 25.97 12.07
N PHE A 418 7.03 25.51 10.86
CA PHE A 418 6.04 24.90 9.97
C PHE A 418 5.41 23.63 10.56
N MET A 419 6.16 22.80 11.27
CA MET A 419 5.59 21.62 11.94
C MET A 419 4.70 22.01 13.13
N GLU A 420 5.05 23.05 13.87
CA GLU A 420 4.22 23.56 14.97
C GLU A 420 2.91 24.18 14.45
N GLU A 421 2.95 24.92 13.34
CA GLU A 421 1.77 25.53 12.71
C GLU A 421 0.81 24.52 12.06
N HIS A 422 1.27 23.28 11.86
CA HIS A 422 0.54 22.22 11.16
C HIS A 422 0.41 20.92 11.98
N GLU A 423 0.40 21.02 13.31
CA GLU A 423 0.26 19.86 14.20
C GLU A 423 -1.00 19.02 13.95
N GLU A 424 -2.04 19.62 13.35
CA GLU A 424 -3.26 18.91 12.94
C GLU A 424 -3.00 17.84 11.86
N ILE A 425 -1.91 17.95 11.11
CA ILE A 425 -1.52 16.97 10.08
C ILE A 425 -1.11 15.65 10.72
N ASP A 426 -0.40 15.68 11.85
CA ASP A 426 -0.06 14.46 12.60
C ASP A 426 -1.32 13.74 13.08
N PHE A 427 -2.30 14.52 13.58
CA PHE A 427 -3.60 14.01 13.99
C PHE A 427 -4.35 13.40 12.80
N TYR A 428 -4.47 14.14 11.69
CA TYR A 428 -5.09 13.66 10.46
C TYR A 428 -4.45 12.38 9.93
N ASN A 429 -3.12 12.33 9.86
CA ASN A 429 -2.38 11.18 9.36
C ASN A 429 -2.56 9.93 10.21
N LEU A 430 -2.89 10.09 11.48
CA LEU A 430 -3.12 8.98 12.38
C LEU A 430 -4.56 8.46 12.31
N PHE A 431 -5.54 9.31 11.97
CA PHE A 431 -6.97 9.00 12.17
C PHE A 431 -7.84 9.09 10.93
N LEU A 432 -7.48 9.94 9.99
CA LEU A 432 -8.38 10.44 8.96
C LEU A 432 -7.82 10.27 7.55
N LYS A 433 -6.81 9.41 7.34
CA LYS A 433 -6.22 9.15 6.01
C LYS A 433 -7.22 8.66 4.95
N ASN A 434 -8.36 8.13 5.37
CA ASN A 434 -9.45 7.73 4.46
C ASN A 434 -10.39 8.90 4.06
N PHE A 435 -10.16 10.09 4.61
CA PHE A 435 -10.92 11.32 4.35
C PHE A 435 -10.03 12.30 3.60
N TYR A 436 -10.57 13.42 3.12
CA TYR A 436 -9.75 14.45 2.50
C TYR A 436 -9.23 15.44 3.55
N TYR A 437 -7.92 15.70 3.56
CA TYR A 437 -7.31 16.61 4.52
C TYR A 437 -7.89 18.03 4.47
N HIS A 438 -8.15 18.57 3.27
CA HIS A 438 -8.71 19.92 3.13
C HIS A 438 -10.12 20.03 3.74
N GLU A 439 -10.97 18.99 3.61
CA GLU A 439 -12.30 18.96 4.24
C GLU A 439 -12.15 18.99 5.76
N PHE A 440 -11.25 18.16 6.30
CA PHE A 440 -10.97 18.15 7.74
C PHE A 440 -10.41 19.49 8.22
N LYS A 441 -9.45 20.08 7.50
CA LYS A 441 -8.85 21.36 7.84
C LYS A 441 -9.87 22.50 7.84
N ASN A 442 -10.70 22.57 6.81
CA ASN A 442 -11.75 23.59 6.72
C ASN A 442 -12.79 23.38 7.83
N PHE A 443 -13.16 22.13 8.10
CA PHE A 443 -14.03 21.80 9.23
C PHE A 443 -13.40 22.21 10.58
N LEU A 444 -12.09 22.03 10.74
CA LEU A 444 -11.36 22.45 11.94
C LEU A 444 -11.38 23.98 12.13
N LEU A 445 -11.25 24.74 11.03
CA LEU A 445 -11.29 26.21 11.06
C LEU A 445 -12.69 26.77 11.34
N GLU A 446 -13.73 26.06 10.91
CA GLU A 446 -15.14 26.49 11.07
C GLU A 446 -15.75 26.15 12.43
N ASN A 447 -15.11 25.28 13.23
CA ASN A 447 -15.67 24.76 14.47
C ASN A 447 -14.77 25.08 15.67
N GLU A 448 -15.39 25.54 16.76
CA GLU A 448 -14.71 25.73 18.04
C GLU A 448 -14.63 24.41 18.82
N GLY A 449 -13.48 24.13 19.42
CA GLY A 449 -13.25 22.94 20.25
C GLY A 449 -11.80 22.50 20.21
N ASP A 450 -11.44 21.50 21.00
CA ASP A 450 -10.17 20.82 20.79
C ASP A 450 -10.23 19.93 19.53
N ILE A 451 -9.07 19.58 18.97
CA ILE A 451 -8.97 18.80 17.72
C ILE A 451 -9.71 17.46 17.79
N THR A 452 -9.80 16.85 18.98
CA THR A 452 -10.46 15.57 19.18
C THR A 452 -11.98 15.73 19.16
N GLU A 453 -12.52 16.75 19.84
CA GLU A 453 -13.94 17.10 19.82
C GLU A 453 -14.40 17.44 18.40
N VAL A 454 -13.64 18.29 17.70
CA VAL A 454 -13.96 18.68 16.32
C VAL A 454 -13.86 17.49 15.36
N THR A 455 -12.89 16.59 15.55
CA THR A 455 -12.78 15.36 14.75
C THR A 455 -13.95 14.41 15.00
N LEU A 456 -14.40 14.27 16.24
CA LEU A 456 -15.59 13.46 16.52
C LEU A 456 -16.81 14.01 15.79
N LEU A 457 -17.01 15.33 15.80
CA LEU A 457 -18.09 16.00 15.07
C LEU A 457 -17.95 15.78 13.55
N PHE A 458 -16.73 15.92 13.01
CA PHE A 458 -16.43 15.65 11.61
C PHE A 458 -16.84 14.22 11.22
N LEU A 459 -16.42 13.22 11.98
CA LEU A 459 -16.74 11.82 11.72
C LEU A 459 -18.24 11.52 11.86
N LEU A 460 -18.91 12.06 12.88
CA LEU A 460 -20.36 11.87 13.03
C LEU A 460 -21.14 12.44 11.84
N LYS A 461 -20.68 13.56 11.28
CA LYS A 461 -21.26 14.16 10.07
C LYS A 461 -21.00 13.30 8.83
N HIS A 462 -19.79 12.76 8.66
CA HIS A 462 -19.50 11.80 7.58
C HIS A 462 -20.33 10.51 7.72
N LEU A 463 -20.64 10.08 8.94
CA LEU A 463 -21.49 8.91 9.18
C LEU A 463 -22.92 9.16 8.72
N GLU A 464 -23.50 10.32 9.03
CA GLU A 464 -24.83 10.72 8.55
C GLU A 464 -24.86 10.81 7.02
N ILE A 465 -23.87 11.50 6.45
CA ILE A 465 -23.76 11.71 5.01
C ILE A 465 -23.60 10.39 4.25
N SER A 466 -22.80 9.45 4.74
CA SER A 466 -22.59 8.15 4.09
C SER A 466 -23.88 7.31 4.07
N VAL A 467 -24.73 7.40 5.10
CA VAL A 467 -26.07 6.79 5.08
C VAL A 467 -26.96 7.43 4.02
N ILE A 468 -26.99 8.77 3.94
CA ILE A 468 -27.79 9.52 2.95
C ILE A 468 -27.34 9.17 1.52
N LYS A 469 -26.03 9.17 1.28
CA LYS A 469 -25.43 8.87 -0.03
C LYS A 469 -25.45 7.39 -0.39
N ARG A 470 -25.76 6.51 0.57
CA ARG A 470 -25.70 5.05 0.43
C ARG A 470 -24.28 4.55 0.11
N ASP A 471 -23.27 5.14 0.74
CA ASP A 471 -21.86 4.79 0.54
C ASP A 471 -21.39 3.85 1.67
N ASN A 472 -21.32 2.55 1.38
CA ASN A 472 -20.94 1.55 2.37
C ASN A 472 -19.44 1.64 2.74
N LYS A 473 -18.56 2.01 1.80
CA LYS A 473 -17.13 2.13 2.08
C LYS A 473 -16.90 3.25 3.07
N ALA A 474 -17.44 4.43 2.80
CA ALA A 474 -17.24 5.57 3.69
C ALA A 474 -17.93 5.41 5.03
N TYR A 475 -19.08 4.72 5.07
CA TYR A 475 -19.71 4.34 6.32
C TYR A 475 -18.78 3.47 7.17
N MET A 476 -18.17 2.44 6.57
CA MET A 476 -17.19 1.58 7.24
C MET A 476 -15.93 2.33 7.67
N ASP A 477 -15.34 3.14 6.78
CA ASP A 477 -14.14 3.94 7.06
C ASP A 477 -14.39 4.90 8.23
N THR A 478 -15.59 5.48 8.30
CA THR A 478 -16.02 6.35 9.40
C THR A 478 -16.22 5.59 10.70
N LEU A 479 -16.84 4.41 10.68
CA LEU A 479 -16.96 3.57 11.88
C LEU A 479 -15.59 3.15 12.41
N GLN A 480 -14.66 2.82 11.52
CA GLN A 480 -13.29 2.46 11.89
C GLN A 480 -12.55 3.64 12.53
N ALA A 481 -12.63 4.84 11.93
CA ALA A 481 -12.05 6.05 12.48
C ALA A 481 -12.66 6.41 13.85
N LEU A 482 -13.98 6.25 14.03
CA LEU A 482 -14.67 6.46 15.31
C LEU A 482 -14.22 5.47 16.39
N ALA A 483 -14.10 4.19 16.05
CA ALA A 483 -13.59 3.18 16.99
C ALA A 483 -12.18 3.55 17.48
N TYR A 484 -11.30 3.89 16.54
CA TYR A 484 -9.91 4.21 16.85
C TYR A 484 -9.76 5.52 17.64
N LEU A 485 -10.52 6.57 17.30
CA LEU A 485 -10.57 7.82 18.06
C LEU A 485 -10.99 7.59 19.52
N HIS A 486 -11.96 6.69 19.75
CA HIS A 486 -12.39 6.33 21.09
C HIS A 486 -11.37 5.47 21.85
N SER A 487 -10.59 4.66 21.16
CA SER A 487 -9.49 3.87 21.74
C SER A 487 -8.47 4.78 22.44
N ILE A 488 -8.05 5.84 21.75
CA ILE A 488 -7.03 6.78 22.26
C ILE A 488 -7.57 7.65 23.39
N ASN A 489 -8.85 8.03 23.31
CA ASN A 489 -9.54 8.72 24.40
C ASN A 489 -9.87 7.81 25.60
N ASN A 490 -9.41 6.55 25.59
CA ASN A 490 -9.70 5.54 26.61
C ASN A 490 -11.20 5.34 26.84
N SER A 491 -12.04 5.64 25.83
CA SER A 491 -13.48 5.46 25.88
C SER A 491 -13.86 4.07 25.38
N VAL A 492 -13.44 3.06 26.13
CA VAL A 492 -13.55 1.64 25.77
C VAL A 492 -15.01 1.24 25.44
N LYS A 493 -15.99 1.83 26.13
CA LYS A 493 -17.42 1.58 25.87
C LYS A 493 -17.88 2.08 24.50
N CYS A 494 -17.33 3.18 24.01
CA CYS A 494 -17.64 3.69 22.68
C CYS A 494 -16.83 2.94 21.62
N GLU A 495 -15.57 2.62 21.90
CA GLU A 495 -14.72 1.82 21.03
C GLU A 495 -15.37 0.46 20.71
N ILE A 496 -15.75 -0.33 21.72
CA ILE A 496 -16.39 -1.63 21.48
C ILE A 496 -17.73 -1.49 20.74
N TYR A 497 -18.45 -0.39 20.96
CA TYR A 497 -19.70 -0.13 20.26
C TYR A 497 -19.47 0.10 18.75
N TYR A 498 -18.47 0.88 18.37
CA TYR A 498 -18.14 1.11 16.96
C TYR A 498 -17.49 -0.11 16.30
N GLU A 499 -16.65 -0.87 17.01
CA GLU A 499 -16.11 -2.15 16.52
C GLU A 499 -17.22 -3.17 16.24
N LEU A 500 -18.22 -3.26 17.13
CA LEU A 500 -19.39 -4.12 16.92
C LEU A 500 -20.27 -3.62 15.76
N LYS A 501 -20.38 -2.31 15.57
CA LYS A 501 -21.06 -1.76 14.39
C LYS A 501 -20.34 -2.13 13.11
N LEU A 502 -19.01 -2.00 13.08
CA LEU A 502 -18.19 -2.37 11.94
C LEU A 502 -18.36 -3.85 11.59
N PHE A 503 -18.36 -4.73 12.59
CA PHE A 503 -18.63 -6.16 12.40
C PHE A 503 -20.02 -6.43 11.80
N ILE A 504 -21.08 -5.80 12.35
CA ILE A 504 -22.45 -6.02 11.89
C ILE A 504 -22.62 -5.57 10.43
N VAL A 505 -22.04 -4.42 10.05
CA VAL A 505 -22.06 -3.89 8.68
C VAL A 505 -21.21 -4.76 7.75
N GLY A 506 -20.07 -5.28 8.23
CA GLY A 506 -19.28 -6.29 7.54
C GLY A 506 -20.11 -7.53 7.16
N LEU A 507 -20.97 -8.00 8.05
CA LEU A 507 -21.89 -9.10 7.73
C LEU A 507 -23.08 -8.70 6.86
N ASN A 508 -23.46 -7.42 6.91
CA ASN A 508 -24.66 -6.90 6.29
C ASN A 508 -24.30 -5.68 5.44
N PRO A 509 -23.61 -5.89 4.31
CA PRO A 509 -23.38 -4.81 3.36
C PRO A 509 -24.73 -4.17 3.04
N ILE A 510 -24.85 -2.87 3.26
CA ILE A 510 -26.11 -2.20 2.97
C ILE A 510 -26.14 -1.86 1.48
N PHE A 511 -24.97 -1.59 0.89
CA PHE A 511 -24.78 -1.20 -0.51
C PHE A 511 -23.50 -1.84 -1.06
N ARG A 512 -23.59 -2.56 -2.17
CA ARG A 512 -22.42 -3.13 -2.87
C ARG A 512 -22.57 -2.98 -4.36
N ASP A 513 -21.47 -2.65 -5.02
CA ASP A 513 -21.36 -2.81 -6.47
C ASP A 513 -20.92 -4.25 -6.81
N GLU A 514 -21.06 -4.61 -8.09
CA GLU A 514 -20.64 -5.93 -8.60
C GLU A 514 -19.13 -6.15 -8.47
N THR A 515 -18.33 -5.08 -8.47
CA THR A 515 -16.86 -5.12 -8.40
C THR A 515 -16.37 -5.53 -7.02
N LEU A 516 -16.95 -4.96 -5.95
CA LEU A 516 -16.63 -5.28 -4.56
C LEU A 516 -17.12 -6.67 -4.16
N TYR A 517 -18.14 -7.22 -4.83
CA TYR A 517 -18.72 -8.52 -4.48
C TYR A 517 -17.69 -9.66 -4.47
N ASN A 518 -16.82 -9.73 -5.48
CA ASN A 518 -15.88 -10.84 -5.67
C ASN A 518 -14.77 -10.88 -4.61
N TYR A 519 -14.43 -9.73 -4.04
CA TYR A 519 -13.32 -9.56 -3.09
C TYR A 519 -13.79 -9.24 -1.68
N TYR A 520 -15.11 -9.17 -1.47
CA TYR A 520 -15.63 -8.82 -0.17
C TYR A 520 -15.44 -9.95 0.84
N GLN A 521 -14.79 -9.60 1.95
CA GLN A 521 -14.65 -10.45 3.13
C GLN A 521 -15.61 -9.95 4.23
N PRO A 522 -16.70 -10.67 4.53
CA PRO A 522 -17.66 -10.24 5.57
C PRO A 522 -17.10 -10.07 6.96
N ILE A 523 -16.05 -10.81 7.28
CA ILE A 523 -15.39 -10.77 8.57
C ILE A 523 -13.98 -10.20 8.35
N ASN A 524 -13.76 -8.99 8.88
CA ASN A 524 -12.45 -8.37 8.94
C ASN A 524 -11.66 -8.91 10.15
N LYS A 525 -10.42 -9.36 9.91
CA LYS A 525 -9.58 -9.98 10.96
C LYS A 525 -9.23 -9.00 12.08
N SER A 526 -8.77 -7.81 11.72
CA SER A 526 -8.37 -6.76 12.67
C SER A 526 -9.53 -6.35 13.57
N ASN A 527 -10.73 -6.20 13.02
CA ASN A 527 -11.95 -5.92 13.78
C ASN A 527 -12.26 -7.03 14.82
N ILE A 528 -12.14 -8.31 14.46
CA ILE A 528 -12.32 -9.42 15.41
C ILE A 528 -11.27 -9.39 16.53
N GLU A 529 -10.00 -9.15 16.19
CA GLU A 529 -8.94 -9.08 17.19
C GLU A 529 -9.11 -7.88 18.14
N ASN A 530 -9.54 -6.73 17.64
CA ASN A 530 -9.89 -5.57 18.47
C ASN A 530 -11.02 -5.90 19.44
N ILE A 531 -12.10 -6.54 18.96
CA ILE A 531 -13.21 -6.96 19.83
C ILE A 531 -12.72 -7.95 20.90
N LYS A 532 -11.93 -8.97 20.54
CA LYS A 532 -11.34 -9.92 21.50
C LYS A 532 -10.51 -9.21 22.57
N TYR A 533 -9.66 -8.27 22.15
CA TYR A 533 -8.84 -7.48 23.05
C TYR A 533 -9.67 -6.67 24.05
N LEU A 534 -10.71 -6.00 23.58
CA LEU A 534 -11.59 -5.18 24.43
C LEU A 534 -12.37 -6.04 25.43
N LEU A 535 -12.83 -7.21 25.02
CA LEU A 535 -13.48 -8.20 25.88
C LEU A 535 -12.53 -8.80 26.92
N ALA A 536 -11.24 -8.98 26.58
CA ALA A 536 -10.25 -9.48 27.52
C ALA A 536 -9.88 -8.43 28.58
N LYS A 537 -9.84 -7.15 28.20
CA LYS A 537 -9.48 -6.04 29.09
C LYS A 537 -10.61 -5.60 30.02
N ASN A 538 -11.87 -5.84 29.66
CA ASN A 538 -13.01 -5.25 30.36
C ASN A 538 -14.15 -6.26 30.51
N THR A 539 -14.92 -6.14 31.59
CA THR A 539 -16.09 -6.98 31.84
C THR A 539 -17.29 -6.48 31.04
N PHE A 540 -17.28 -6.70 29.73
CA PHE A 540 -18.44 -6.44 28.87
C PHE A 540 -19.35 -7.67 28.79
N ASN A 541 -20.66 -7.43 28.83
CA ASN A 541 -21.62 -8.43 28.36
C ASN A 541 -21.73 -8.29 26.84
N LEU A 542 -21.05 -9.17 26.10
CA LEU A 542 -20.99 -9.12 24.64
C LEU A 542 -22.39 -9.08 23.99
N GLU A 543 -23.35 -9.87 24.50
CA GLU A 543 -24.71 -9.87 23.96
C GLU A 543 -25.41 -8.52 24.16
N SER A 544 -25.27 -7.89 25.32
CA SER A 544 -25.83 -6.55 25.58
C SER A 544 -25.22 -5.50 24.67
N GLU A 545 -23.89 -5.51 24.52
CA GLU A 545 -23.19 -4.53 23.69
C GLU A 545 -23.51 -4.71 22.20
N PHE A 546 -23.57 -5.96 21.74
CA PHE A 546 -24.01 -6.30 20.39
C PHE A 546 -25.44 -5.81 20.13
N ASN A 547 -26.34 -6.01 21.11
CA ASN A 547 -27.72 -5.53 21.00
C ASN A 547 -27.83 -4.00 20.98
N ARG A 548 -26.98 -3.31 21.75
CA ARG A 548 -26.88 -1.85 21.73
C ARG A 548 -26.44 -1.36 20.34
N ALA A 549 -25.35 -1.92 19.81
CA ALA A 549 -24.87 -1.61 18.46
C ALA A 549 -25.92 -1.90 17.39
N TRP A 550 -26.54 -3.09 17.41
CA TRP A 550 -27.56 -3.50 16.45
C TRP A 550 -28.78 -2.56 16.42
N LYS A 551 -29.34 -2.21 17.57
CA LYS A 551 -30.55 -1.37 17.65
C LYS A 551 -30.32 0.07 17.19
N SER A 552 -29.10 0.57 17.36
CA SER A 552 -28.70 1.92 16.94
C SER A 552 -28.42 2.05 15.44
N MET A 553 -28.55 0.97 14.69
CA MET A 553 -28.43 1.00 13.23
C MET A 553 -29.78 1.28 12.60
N GLU A 554 -29.86 2.30 11.76
CA GLU A 554 -31.07 2.68 11.02
C GLU A 554 -31.28 1.84 9.74
N ILE A 555 -30.83 0.57 9.77
CA ILE A 555 -30.89 -0.34 8.63
C ILE A 555 -32.25 -1.03 8.60
N LYS A 556 -33.08 -0.72 7.59
CA LYS A 556 -34.43 -1.28 7.46
C LYS A 556 -34.45 -2.79 7.19
N LYS A 557 -33.43 -3.32 6.51
CA LYS A 557 -33.36 -4.74 6.12
C LYS A 557 -31.93 -5.27 6.21
N PHE A 558 -31.73 -6.28 7.05
CA PHE A 558 -30.46 -6.99 7.19
C PHE A 558 -30.47 -8.27 6.33
N ILE A 559 -29.33 -8.60 5.72
CA ILE A 559 -29.13 -9.83 4.94
C ILE A 559 -29.01 -11.03 5.89
N ILE A 560 -28.20 -10.88 6.94
CA ILE A 560 -27.95 -11.86 7.98
C ILE A 560 -28.70 -11.42 9.24
N PRO A 561 -29.70 -12.19 9.71
CA PRO A 561 -30.49 -11.81 10.88
C PRO A 561 -29.64 -11.68 12.16
N ARG A 562 -30.04 -10.77 13.06
CA ARG A 562 -29.37 -10.48 14.36
C ARG A 562 -28.81 -11.70 15.07
N LYS A 563 -29.66 -12.71 15.31
CA LYS A 563 -29.27 -13.92 16.06
C LYS A 563 -28.16 -14.69 15.36
N LYS A 564 -28.19 -14.75 14.02
CA LYS A 564 -27.15 -15.42 13.23
C LYS A 564 -25.85 -14.61 13.25
N SER A 565 -25.92 -13.29 13.09
CA SER A 565 -24.75 -12.39 13.18
C SER A 565 -24.05 -12.50 14.54
N MET A 566 -24.82 -12.55 15.64
CA MET A 566 -24.26 -12.77 16.98
C MET A 566 -23.58 -14.15 17.11
N ASN A 567 -24.19 -15.20 16.56
CA ASN A 567 -23.57 -16.53 16.57
C ASN A 567 -22.25 -16.56 15.80
N ILE A 568 -22.20 -15.91 14.63
CA ILE A 568 -20.97 -15.78 13.83
C ILE A 568 -19.89 -15.05 14.65
N LEU A 569 -20.25 -13.95 15.32
CA LEU A 569 -19.31 -13.23 16.19
C LEU A 569 -18.75 -14.13 17.29
N CYS A 570 -19.60 -14.88 17.99
CA CYS A 570 -19.17 -15.82 19.02
C CYS A 570 -18.22 -16.89 18.48
N GLN A 571 -18.48 -17.42 17.28
CA GLN A 571 -17.60 -18.39 16.62
C GLN A 571 -16.24 -17.77 16.31
N MET A 572 -16.22 -16.57 15.72
CA MET A 572 -14.98 -15.86 15.41
C MET A 572 -14.15 -15.52 16.67
N ILE A 573 -14.81 -15.10 17.74
CA ILE A 573 -14.15 -14.86 19.03
C ILE A 573 -13.57 -16.16 19.61
N SER A 574 -14.26 -17.28 19.41
CA SER A 574 -13.81 -18.61 19.86
C SER A 574 -12.66 -19.20 19.03
N GLY A 575 -12.23 -18.51 17.96
CA GLY A 575 -11.10 -18.93 17.12
C GLY A 575 -11.50 -19.77 15.91
N GLU A 576 -12.76 -19.68 15.44
CA GLU A 576 -13.16 -20.25 14.15
C GLU A 576 -12.34 -19.64 13.00
N ASP A 577 -12.09 -20.44 11.96
CA ASP A 577 -11.32 -20.02 10.79
C ASP A 577 -12.09 -18.94 9.99
N ARG A 578 -11.47 -17.77 9.84
CA ARG A 578 -12.08 -16.60 9.19
C ARG A 578 -12.46 -16.88 7.74
N ASP A 579 -11.56 -17.52 6.99
CA ASP A 579 -11.72 -17.68 5.54
C ASP A 579 -12.83 -18.70 5.27
N TYR A 580 -12.84 -19.80 6.01
CA TYR A 580 -13.95 -20.76 6.01
C TYR A 580 -15.29 -20.10 6.35
N MET A 581 -15.32 -19.23 7.36
CA MET A 581 -16.54 -18.53 7.74
C MET A 581 -16.98 -17.51 6.68
N ASN A 582 -16.05 -16.79 6.07
CA ASN A 582 -16.32 -15.86 4.97
C ASN A 582 -16.88 -16.60 3.74
N ASP A 583 -16.29 -17.72 3.35
CA ASP A 583 -16.80 -18.59 2.27
C ASP A 583 -18.23 -19.04 2.57
N LYS A 584 -18.46 -19.58 3.77
CA LYS A 584 -19.78 -20.05 4.21
C LYS A 584 -20.83 -18.93 4.20
N ILE A 585 -20.46 -17.74 4.66
CA ILE A 585 -21.35 -16.58 4.67
C ILE A 585 -21.69 -16.15 3.25
N ARG A 586 -20.69 -16.12 2.36
CA ARG A 586 -20.90 -15.80 0.94
C ARG A 586 -21.86 -16.79 0.30
N GLU A 587 -21.61 -18.08 0.44
CA GLU A 587 -22.44 -19.15 -0.11
C GLU A 587 -23.89 -19.11 0.40
N GLU A 588 -24.11 -18.89 1.71
CA GLU A 588 -25.44 -19.01 2.31
C GLU A 588 -26.29 -17.72 2.16
N TYR A 589 -25.67 -16.55 2.29
CA TYR A 589 -26.38 -15.28 2.44
C TYR A 589 -26.12 -14.28 1.32
N ILE A 590 -24.89 -14.26 0.81
CA ILE A 590 -24.43 -13.23 -0.12
C ILE A 590 -24.31 -13.86 -1.51
N THR A 591 -25.44 -14.27 -2.09
CA THR A 591 -25.54 -14.72 -3.49
C THR A 591 -25.84 -13.52 -4.40
N GLN A 592 -25.39 -13.55 -5.66
CA GLN A 592 -25.65 -12.47 -6.64
C GLN A 592 -27.13 -12.05 -6.67
N ASP A 593 -28.09 -12.98 -6.53
CA ASP A 593 -29.53 -12.65 -6.59
C ASP A 593 -30.12 -12.01 -5.31
N LYS A 594 -29.40 -12.02 -4.18
CA LYS A 594 -29.89 -11.53 -2.87
C LYS A 594 -29.37 -10.15 -2.50
N ILE A 595 -28.38 -9.64 -3.23
CA ILE A 595 -27.93 -8.27 -3.11
C ILE A 595 -28.89 -7.41 -3.91
N ILE A 596 -29.35 -6.32 -3.30
CA ILE A 596 -30.09 -5.29 -4.04
C ILE A 596 -29.07 -4.64 -4.96
N HIS A 597 -29.03 -5.09 -6.22
CA HIS A 597 -28.37 -4.40 -7.32
C HIS A 597 -29.22 -3.18 -7.68
N ASP A 598 -29.24 -2.17 -6.81
CA ASP A 598 -29.44 -0.83 -7.36
C ASP A 598 -28.20 -0.62 -8.22
N LYS A 599 -28.38 -0.43 -9.53
CA LYS A 599 -27.33 0.11 -10.40
C LYS A 599 -27.03 1.53 -9.89
N LEU A 600 -26.30 1.60 -8.79
CA LEU A 600 -25.84 2.82 -8.17
C LEU A 600 -24.94 3.50 -9.20
N ASP A 601 -25.22 4.76 -9.41
CA ASP A 601 -24.37 5.70 -10.10
C ASP A 601 -22.91 5.48 -9.64
N LYS A 602 -22.06 4.97 -10.54
CA LYS A 602 -20.73 4.39 -10.20
C LYS A 602 -19.66 5.43 -9.85
N SER A 603 -19.99 6.47 -9.12
CA SER A 603 -19.07 7.58 -8.78
C SER A 603 -18.74 7.70 -7.30
N LYS A 604 -19.25 6.82 -6.45
CA LYS A 604 -19.09 6.97 -5.00
C LYS A 604 -17.85 6.28 -4.45
N GLN A 605 -16.69 6.93 -4.54
CA GLN A 605 -15.97 7.26 -3.29
C GLN A 605 -16.82 8.33 -2.59
N SER A 606 -16.78 8.48 -1.26
CA SER A 606 -17.66 9.40 -0.53
C SER A 606 -17.47 10.88 -0.84
N THR A 607 -17.97 11.26 -1.99
CA THR A 607 -18.25 12.57 -2.52
C THR A 607 -19.60 12.47 -3.23
N LEU A 608 -20.30 13.59 -3.37
CA LEU A 608 -21.53 13.65 -4.15
C LEU A 608 -21.12 13.69 -5.63
N ASP A 609 -21.39 12.61 -6.33
CA ASP A 609 -21.37 12.43 -7.80
C ASP A 609 -22.10 13.58 -8.57
N LYS A 610 -21.89 13.93 -9.86
CA LYS A 610 -21.06 13.47 -11.00
C LYS A 610 -21.09 14.51 -12.16
N TYR A 611 -20.04 14.49 -13.00
CA TYR A 611 -19.89 14.85 -14.43
C TYR A 611 -20.14 16.27 -14.99
N PHE A 612 -19.09 16.77 -15.68
CA PHE A 612 -19.24 17.56 -16.91
C PHE A 612 -18.47 16.93 -18.09
N MET A 613 -19.15 16.71 -19.22
CA MET A 613 -18.59 16.91 -20.55
C MET A 613 -19.35 18.11 -21.11
N ASN A 614 -18.68 19.25 -21.09
CA ASN A 614 -18.34 20.02 -22.27
C ASN A 614 -17.16 20.91 -21.92
#